data_AF-A0A922ZNT2-F1
#
_entry.id   AF-A0A922ZNT2-F1
#
_cell.length_a   1.000
_cell.length_b   1.000
_cell.length_c   1.000
_cell.angle_alpha   90.00
_cell.angle_beta   90.00
_cell.angle_gamma   90.00
#
_symmetry.space_group_name_H-M   'P 1'
#
loop_
_entity.id
_entity.type
_entity.pdbx_description
1 polymer ?
#
loop_
_entity_poly.entity_id
_entity_poly.type
_entity_poly.pdbx_seq_one_letter_code
_entity_poly.pdbx_strand_id
1 'polypeptide(L)'
;MPGICNNGTTNCAGGAIVCSQTTLPQVEACNGLDDNCNGVTDDGLGSTTCGLGVCAHVQQNCVGGVPRTCNPFQGASLEVCNDGLDNDCDGSTDCADSNCSASPFCLLPLENCGNGVDDDGDGLIDCFDANCAFDPLCMGGVENCTNGIDDDGDLLIDCADSNCSMDPACAGFEVCNDGIDNDGDGFIDCMDGACQADSRCTPFSSPGGSIPGQLCPTWLPAPCNIGRTAQVTLTCKPIDLSCY
;
A
#
# COMPACT_ATOMS: atom_id res chain seq x y z
N MET A 1 19.12 48.37 -40.44
CA MET A 1 18.95 47.20 -39.53
C MET A 1 18.62 45.98 -40.38
N PRO A 2 19.08 44.76 -40.10
CA PRO A 2 18.60 43.57 -40.81
C PRO A 2 17.10 43.43 -40.54
N GLY A 3 16.24 43.65 -41.53
CA GLY A 3 14.79 43.73 -41.31
C GLY A 3 14.03 44.37 -42.47
N ILE A 4 12.70 44.30 -42.42
CA ILE A 4 11.82 44.87 -43.46
C ILE A 4 11.81 46.41 -43.46
N CYS A 5 12.42 47.01 -42.46
CA CYS A 5 12.33 48.42 -42.09
C CYS A 5 13.21 49.36 -42.93
N ASN A 6 14.13 48.84 -43.75
CA ASN A 6 14.94 49.68 -44.64
C ASN A 6 14.26 49.96 -45.99
N ASN A 7 13.04 49.45 -46.21
CA ASN A 7 12.32 49.71 -47.45
C ASN A 7 11.58 51.05 -47.32
N GLY A 8 11.98 52.02 -48.14
CA GLY A 8 11.46 53.37 -48.09
C GLY A 8 11.86 54.19 -49.30
N THR A 9 11.11 55.25 -49.57
CA THR A 9 11.46 56.22 -50.62
C THR A 9 12.19 57.39 -49.99
N THR A 10 13.30 57.80 -50.61
CA THR A 10 14.00 59.03 -50.22
C THR A 10 13.21 60.23 -50.76
N ASN A 11 12.66 61.02 -49.84
CA ASN A 11 11.90 62.22 -50.15
C ASN A 11 12.64 63.46 -49.63
N CYS A 12 12.51 64.57 -50.34
CA CYS A 12 13.06 65.85 -49.88
C CYS A 12 11.95 66.61 -49.12
N ALA A 13 12.11 66.76 -47.81
CA ALA A 13 11.17 67.48 -46.95
C ALA A 13 11.91 68.54 -46.13
N GLY A 14 11.53 69.81 -46.26
CA GLY A 14 12.17 70.92 -45.54
C GLY A 14 13.64 71.17 -45.89
N GLY A 15 14.10 70.75 -47.08
CA GLY A 15 15.49 70.92 -47.52
C GLY A 15 16.46 69.81 -47.05
N ALA A 16 15.96 68.77 -46.38
CA ALA A 16 16.73 67.59 -45.99
C ALA A 16 16.21 66.32 -46.69
N ILE A 17 17.11 65.35 -46.93
CA ILE A 17 16.71 64.01 -47.35
C ILE A 17 16.10 63.30 -46.14
N VAL A 18 14.82 62.93 -46.26
CA VAL A 18 14.07 62.14 -45.29
C VAL A 18 13.74 60.79 -45.92
N CYS A 19 13.97 59.69 -45.18
CA CYS A 19 13.47 58.39 -45.58
C CYS A 19 12.01 58.27 -45.16
N SER A 20 11.09 58.17 -46.13
CA SER A 20 9.70 57.81 -45.85
C SER A 20 9.56 56.30 -45.98
N GLN A 21 9.37 55.63 -44.84
CA GLN A 21 9.23 54.18 -44.79
C GLN A 21 7.97 53.76 -45.56
N THR A 22 8.10 52.78 -46.46
CA THR A 22 7.00 52.29 -47.30
C THR A 22 6.40 50.98 -46.79
N THR A 23 7.12 50.28 -45.91
CA THR A 23 6.69 49.07 -45.20
C THR A 23 6.30 49.41 -43.76
N LEU A 24 5.07 49.10 -43.39
CA LEU A 24 4.60 49.25 -42.01
C LEU A 24 5.17 48.12 -41.13
N PRO A 25 5.45 48.37 -39.84
CA PRO A 25 5.73 47.33 -38.86
C PRO A 25 4.72 46.20 -38.91
N GLN A 26 5.20 44.96 -38.83
CA GLN A 26 4.41 43.73 -38.75
C GLN A 26 4.62 43.06 -37.38
N VAL A 27 3.84 42.02 -37.07
CA VAL A 27 4.13 41.17 -35.91
C VAL A 27 5.41 40.38 -36.20
N GLU A 28 6.21 40.16 -35.17
CA GLU A 28 7.44 39.37 -35.30
C GLU A 28 7.13 37.96 -35.80
N ALA A 29 7.87 37.54 -36.84
CA ALA A 29 7.94 36.16 -37.27
C ALA A 29 9.37 35.67 -37.09
N CYS A 30 9.53 34.39 -36.73
CA CYS A 30 10.85 33.78 -36.60
C CYS A 30 11.48 33.56 -37.98
N ASN A 31 12.14 34.59 -38.52
CA ASN A 31 12.66 34.59 -39.89
C ASN A 31 14.03 35.29 -40.00
N GLY A 32 14.60 35.75 -38.88
CA GLY A 32 15.90 36.43 -38.84
C GLY A 32 15.85 37.90 -39.26
N LEU A 33 14.65 38.49 -39.34
CA LEU A 33 14.40 39.88 -39.68
C LEU A 33 13.73 40.60 -38.50
N ASP A 34 14.01 41.89 -38.37
CA ASP A 34 13.20 42.80 -37.54
C ASP A 34 11.95 43.19 -38.36
N ASP A 35 10.80 42.63 -37.97
CA ASP A 35 9.51 42.78 -38.65
C ASP A 35 8.70 43.94 -38.04
N ASN A 36 8.84 44.18 -36.75
CA ASN A 36 8.13 45.22 -36.00
C ASN A 36 8.88 46.58 -35.94
N CYS A 37 10.10 46.63 -36.49
CA CYS A 37 10.96 47.80 -36.57
C CYS A 37 11.33 48.41 -35.22
N ASN A 38 11.43 47.59 -34.17
CA ASN A 38 11.85 48.05 -32.84
C ASN A 38 13.38 48.02 -32.64
N GLY A 39 14.14 47.49 -33.62
CA GLY A 39 15.60 47.38 -33.58
C GLY A 39 16.13 46.07 -32.99
N VAL A 40 15.27 45.11 -32.68
CA VAL A 40 15.60 43.78 -32.17
C VAL A 40 15.05 42.74 -33.15
N THR A 41 15.88 41.78 -33.55
CA THR A 41 15.48 40.71 -34.47
C THR A 41 14.80 39.56 -33.71
N ASP A 42 13.68 39.05 -34.23
CA ASP A 42 12.94 37.88 -33.73
C ASP A 42 12.54 37.99 -32.24
N ASP A 43 12.07 39.15 -31.80
CA ASP A 43 11.70 39.39 -30.38
C ASP A 43 10.24 39.03 -30.06
N GLY A 44 9.92 38.85 -28.77
CA GLY A 44 8.54 38.62 -28.33
C GLY A 44 7.91 37.28 -28.77
N LEU A 45 8.69 36.35 -29.32
CA LEU A 45 8.20 35.05 -29.82
C LEU A 45 8.00 33.98 -28.72
N GLY A 46 8.32 34.33 -27.48
CA GLY A 46 8.08 33.51 -26.29
C GLY A 46 8.97 32.28 -26.17
N SER A 47 8.69 31.50 -25.13
CA SER A 47 9.39 30.27 -24.80
C SER A 47 8.39 29.17 -24.44
N THR A 48 8.78 27.92 -24.67
CA THR A 48 8.01 26.74 -24.28
C THR A 48 8.75 26.00 -23.18
N THR A 49 8.04 25.66 -22.10
CA THR A 49 8.52 24.71 -21.09
C THR A 49 8.08 23.30 -21.47
N CYS A 50 8.98 22.35 -21.46
CA CYS A 50 8.66 20.94 -21.68
C CYS A 50 9.56 20.02 -20.85
N GLY A 51 9.23 18.73 -20.87
CA GLY A 51 9.87 17.70 -20.04
C GLY A 51 9.16 17.51 -18.71
N LEU A 52 9.46 16.39 -18.06
CA LEU A 52 9.01 16.04 -16.71
C LEU A 52 10.24 15.91 -15.81
N GLY A 53 10.05 16.09 -14.50
CA GLY A 53 11.10 15.89 -13.50
C GLY A 53 12.43 16.57 -13.87
N VAL A 54 13.49 15.79 -13.95
CA VAL A 54 14.86 16.25 -14.24
C VAL A 54 15.06 16.71 -15.68
N CYS A 55 14.17 16.33 -16.62
CA CYS A 55 14.18 16.84 -18.01
C CYS A 55 13.45 18.16 -18.19
N ALA A 56 12.78 18.69 -17.15
CA ALA A 56 12.03 19.92 -17.25
C ALA A 56 12.94 21.11 -17.58
N HIS A 57 12.72 21.74 -18.73
CA HIS A 57 13.50 22.90 -19.17
C HIS A 57 12.68 23.86 -20.03
N VAL A 58 13.22 25.08 -20.19
CA VAL A 58 12.63 26.15 -21.01
C VAL A 58 13.43 26.34 -22.28
N GLN A 59 12.77 26.23 -23.42
CA GLN A 59 13.36 26.42 -24.75
C GLN A 59 12.75 27.66 -25.41
N GLN A 60 13.60 28.56 -25.92
CA GLN A 60 13.14 29.69 -26.76
C GLN A 60 12.52 29.16 -28.05
N ASN A 61 11.37 29.72 -28.45
CA ASN A 61 10.64 29.28 -29.63
C ASN A 61 11.31 29.70 -30.94
N CYS A 62 12.21 30.69 -30.88
CA CYS A 62 13.00 31.15 -32.01
C CYS A 62 14.46 31.37 -31.60
N VAL A 63 15.39 30.80 -32.35
CA VAL A 63 16.83 31.02 -32.16
C VAL A 63 17.47 31.23 -33.52
N GLY A 64 17.94 32.45 -33.77
CA GLY A 64 18.63 32.82 -35.02
C GLY A 64 17.76 32.68 -36.26
N GLY A 65 16.50 33.15 -36.21
CA GLY A 65 15.56 33.06 -37.32
C GLY A 65 15.05 31.66 -37.64
N VAL A 66 15.30 30.68 -36.77
CA VAL A 66 14.85 29.30 -36.95
C VAL A 66 13.87 28.93 -35.82
N PRO A 67 12.61 28.56 -36.14
CA PRO A 67 11.67 28.06 -35.16
C PRO A 67 12.22 26.82 -34.47
N ARG A 68 12.10 26.76 -33.16
CA ARG A 68 12.53 25.63 -32.34
C ARG A 68 11.32 24.96 -31.70
N THR A 69 11.36 23.64 -31.67
CA THR A 69 10.45 22.83 -30.88
C THR A 69 11.16 22.45 -29.59
N CYS A 70 10.42 22.44 -28.47
CA CYS A 70 10.94 21.93 -27.20
C CYS A 70 10.90 20.39 -27.22
N ASN A 71 12.03 19.73 -26.91
CA ASN A 71 12.12 18.27 -26.87
C ASN A 71 11.93 17.78 -25.41
N PRO A 72 10.83 17.11 -25.05
CA PRO A 72 10.57 16.69 -23.67
C PRO A 72 11.64 15.78 -23.05
N PHE A 73 12.37 15.02 -23.87
CA PHE A 73 13.40 14.06 -23.43
C PHE A 73 14.82 14.65 -23.53
N GLN A 74 14.96 15.97 -23.67
CA GLN A 74 16.28 16.58 -23.77
C GLN A 74 17.04 16.41 -22.46
N GLY A 75 18.14 15.65 -22.51
CA GLY A 75 18.96 15.36 -21.34
C GLY A 75 18.59 14.07 -20.62
N ALA A 76 17.61 13.31 -21.12
CA ALA A 76 17.28 11.99 -20.61
C ALA A 76 18.49 11.05 -20.65
N SER A 77 18.67 10.25 -19.62
CA SER A 77 19.64 9.18 -19.51
C SER A 77 18.95 7.84 -19.26
N LEU A 78 19.72 6.78 -19.06
CA LEU A 78 19.15 5.55 -18.52
C LEU A 78 18.68 5.79 -17.09
N GLU A 79 17.61 5.10 -16.71
CA GLU A 79 17.07 5.16 -15.36
C GLU A 79 18.07 4.64 -14.32
N VAL A 80 18.25 5.41 -13.25
CA VAL A 80 19.01 5.04 -12.06
C VAL A 80 18.00 4.62 -11.01
N CYS A 81 17.84 3.31 -10.85
CA CYS A 81 16.73 2.71 -10.12
C CYS A 81 16.72 2.88 -8.58
N ASN A 82 17.41 3.87 -8.03
CA ASN A 82 17.48 4.09 -6.59
C ASN A 82 17.83 5.53 -6.19
N ASP A 83 17.62 6.51 -7.08
CA ASP A 83 17.98 7.91 -6.84
C ASP A 83 16.78 8.83 -6.60
N GLY A 84 15.55 8.32 -6.74
CA GLY A 84 14.32 9.09 -6.53
C GLY A 84 13.90 9.93 -7.74
N LEU A 85 14.55 9.78 -8.91
CA LEU A 85 14.40 10.67 -10.06
C LEU A 85 14.08 9.89 -11.34
N ASP A 86 13.11 10.39 -12.11
CA ASP A 86 12.77 9.94 -13.47
C ASP A 86 13.86 10.41 -14.45
N ASN A 87 14.95 9.66 -14.59
CA ASN A 87 16.11 10.05 -15.39
C ASN A 87 15.87 9.84 -16.90
N ASP A 88 14.99 8.93 -17.28
CA ASP A 88 14.66 8.67 -18.68
C ASP A 88 13.46 9.48 -19.20
N CYS A 89 12.75 10.13 -18.28
CA CYS A 89 11.69 11.11 -18.48
C CYS A 89 10.42 10.52 -19.10
N ASP A 90 10.15 9.24 -18.86
CA ASP A 90 8.93 8.53 -19.29
C ASP A 90 7.74 8.70 -18.34
N GLY A 91 7.98 9.29 -17.16
CA GLY A 91 6.97 9.59 -16.14
C GLY A 91 6.94 8.60 -14.97
N SER A 92 7.86 7.64 -14.95
CA SER A 92 8.04 6.67 -13.87
C SER A 92 9.34 6.97 -13.10
N THR A 93 9.42 6.55 -11.83
CA THR A 93 10.61 6.76 -11.00
C THR A 93 11.05 5.44 -10.40
N ASP A 94 12.35 5.15 -10.45
CA ASP A 94 12.96 4.00 -9.79
C ASP A 94 12.21 2.68 -10.04
N CYS A 95 11.69 2.03 -8.99
CA CYS A 95 11.03 0.73 -9.09
C CYS A 95 9.63 0.77 -9.71
N ALA A 96 9.03 1.96 -9.81
CA ALA A 96 7.84 2.14 -10.63
C ALA A 96 8.16 2.14 -12.13
N ASP A 97 9.44 2.31 -12.51
CA ASP A 97 9.90 2.31 -13.90
C ASP A 97 10.08 0.88 -14.45
N SER A 98 9.55 0.65 -15.66
CA SER A 98 9.63 -0.64 -16.33
C SER A 98 11.05 -1.06 -16.72
N ASN A 99 11.94 -0.10 -16.97
CA ASN A 99 13.36 -0.29 -17.24
C ASN A 99 14.12 -0.76 -15.98
N CYS A 100 13.56 -0.56 -14.79
CA CYS A 100 14.12 -0.98 -13.51
C CYS A 100 13.58 -2.34 -13.00
N SER A 101 12.69 -2.99 -13.76
CA SER A 101 12.09 -4.28 -13.40
C SER A 101 13.08 -5.42 -13.12
N ALA A 102 14.33 -5.31 -13.60
CA ALA A 102 15.40 -6.28 -13.34
C ALA A 102 16.54 -5.71 -12.48
N SER A 103 16.37 -4.50 -11.95
CA SER A 103 17.38 -3.83 -11.13
C SER A 103 17.46 -4.50 -9.76
N PRO A 104 18.65 -4.84 -9.24
CA PRO A 104 18.81 -5.36 -7.88
C PRO A 104 18.14 -4.49 -6.83
N PHE A 105 18.11 -3.15 -7.01
CA PHE A 105 17.47 -2.22 -6.09
C PHE A 105 15.95 -2.35 -6.02
N CYS A 106 15.34 -2.88 -7.07
CA CYS A 106 13.91 -3.16 -7.18
C CYS A 106 13.61 -4.66 -7.10
N LEU A 107 14.67 -5.45 -6.97
CA LEU A 107 14.68 -6.89 -6.79
C LEU A 107 15.37 -7.19 -5.45
N LEU A 108 15.06 -6.43 -4.38
CA LEU A 108 15.49 -6.57 -2.98
C LEU A 108 16.44 -5.46 -2.45
N PRO A 109 16.32 -5.10 -1.17
CA PRO A 109 16.91 -5.95 -0.14
C PRO A 109 15.92 -6.25 0.98
N LEU A 110 15.44 -7.50 1.04
CA LEU A 110 14.80 -8.13 2.20
C LEU A 110 13.88 -7.22 3.01
N GLU A 111 12.58 -7.31 2.72
CA GLU A 111 11.55 -7.04 3.71
C GLU A 111 11.97 -7.72 5.03
N ASN A 112 12.10 -6.94 6.11
CA ASN A 112 12.25 -7.53 7.41
C ASN A 112 10.86 -8.01 7.81
N CYS A 113 10.62 -9.30 7.62
CA CYS A 113 9.29 -9.91 7.74
C CYS A 113 8.65 -9.91 9.15
N GLY A 114 9.05 -9.02 10.05
CA GLY A 114 8.52 -8.94 11.41
C GLY A 114 8.88 -7.65 12.16
N ASN A 115 9.07 -6.52 11.48
CA ASN A 115 9.31 -5.22 12.14
C ASN A 115 8.16 -4.22 12.00
N GLY A 116 7.06 -4.57 11.33
CA GLY A 116 5.88 -3.73 11.24
C GLY A 116 6.01 -2.55 10.27
N VAL A 117 7.02 -2.56 9.39
CA VAL A 117 7.24 -1.50 8.40
C VAL A 117 7.51 -2.08 7.02
N ASP A 118 7.08 -1.36 5.99
CA ASP A 118 7.37 -1.62 4.58
C ASP A 118 8.82 -1.22 4.29
N ASP A 119 9.74 -2.20 4.34
CA ASP A 119 11.19 -1.96 4.24
C ASP A 119 11.66 -1.86 2.78
N ASP A 120 10.93 -2.46 1.85
CA ASP A 120 11.24 -2.41 0.41
C ASP A 120 10.41 -1.37 -0.39
N GLY A 121 9.40 -0.77 0.24
CA GLY A 121 8.64 0.36 -0.25
C GLY A 121 7.55 0.01 -1.27
N ASP A 122 7.14 -1.25 -1.36
CA ASP A 122 6.15 -1.70 -2.34
C ASP A 122 4.68 -1.52 -1.89
N GLY A 123 4.48 -1.11 -0.64
CA GLY A 123 3.18 -0.85 -0.01
C GLY A 123 2.57 -2.05 0.71
N LEU A 124 3.26 -3.19 0.75
CA LEU A 124 2.97 -4.34 1.60
C LEU A 124 3.89 -4.29 2.83
N ILE A 125 3.47 -4.94 3.91
CA ILE A 125 4.20 -4.93 5.19
C ILE A 125 4.39 -6.37 5.64
N ASP A 126 5.60 -6.71 6.06
CA ASP A 126 5.98 -7.98 6.68
C ASP A 126 5.45 -9.20 5.90
N CYS A 127 4.69 -10.11 6.53
CA CYS A 127 4.17 -11.32 5.90
C CYS A 127 3.09 -11.10 4.84
N PHE A 128 2.55 -9.89 4.71
CA PHE A 128 1.71 -9.54 3.58
C PHE A 128 2.52 -9.27 2.31
N ASP A 129 3.85 -9.19 2.44
CA ASP A 129 4.79 -9.00 1.35
C ASP A 129 5.12 -10.34 0.65
N ALA A 130 5.16 -10.31 -0.69
CA ALA A 130 5.48 -11.49 -1.50
C ALA A 130 6.94 -11.96 -1.33
N ASN A 131 7.84 -11.06 -0.93
CA ASN A 131 9.24 -11.33 -0.63
C ASN A 131 9.40 -12.11 0.69
N CYS A 132 8.39 -12.08 1.57
CA CYS A 132 8.33 -12.88 2.80
C CYS A 132 7.70 -14.26 2.63
N ALA A 133 7.26 -14.65 1.42
CA ALA A 133 6.58 -15.92 1.17
C ALA A 133 7.36 -17.20 1.55
N PHE A 134 8.68 -17.08 1.74
CA PHE A 134 9.55 -18.17 2.19
C PHE A 134 10.35 -17.82 3.45
N ASP A 135 10.02 -16.70 4.11
CA ASP A 135 10.64 -16.38 5.38
C ASP A 135 10.10 -17.32 6.48
N PRO A 136 10.97 -17.87 7.33
CA PRO A 136 10.54 -18.71 8.44
C PRO A 136 9.50 -18.08 9.36
N LEU A 137 9.41 -16.75 9.47
CA LEU A 137 8.36 -16.06 10.21
C LEU A 137 6.99 -16.28 9.55
N CYS A 138 6.90 -16.08 8.24
CA CYS A 138 5.63 -16.08 7.49
C CYS A 138 5.19 -17.43 6.90
N MET A 139 6.03 -18.47 7.02
CA MET A 139 5.70 -19.83 6.59
C MET A 139 4.93 -20.63 7.69
N GLY A 140 4.08 -19.94 8.47
CA GLY A 140 3.38 -20.51 9.64
C GLY A 140 4.32 -20.81 10.80
N GLY A 141 5.30 -19.92 11.03
CA GLY A 141 6.44 -20.18 11.90
C GLY A 141 6.39 -19.41 13.19
N VAL A 142 5.77 -20.02 14.20
CA VAL A 142 5.79 -19.59 15.61
C VAL A 142 5.27 -18.16 15.79
N GLU A 143 3.96 -18.06 15.96
CA GLU A 143 3.31 -16.86 16.51
C GLU A 143 3.88 -16.54 17.90
N ASN A 144 4.25 -15.27 18.13
CA ASN A 144 4.50 -14.82 19.50
C ASN A 144 3.18 -14.37 20.10
N CYS A 145 2.61 -15.27 20.89
CA CYS A 145 1.26 -15.19 21.45
C CYS A 145 0.98 -14.04 22.45
N THR A 146 1.83 -13.01 22.53
CA THR A 146 1.73 -11.94 23.54
C THR A 146 2.11 -10.52 23.09
N ASN A 147 2.53 -10.31 21.85
CA ASN A 147 3.08 -9.03 21.39
C ASN A 147 2.07 -8.12 20.66
N GLY A 148 0.85 -8.60 20.39
CA GLY A 148 -0.20 -7.79 19.76
C GLY A 148 -0.03 -7.59 18.25
N ILE A 149 0.79 -8.40 17.60
CA ILE A 149 1.00 -8.41 16.14
C ILE A 149 0.78 -9.82 15.60
N ASP A 150 0.55 -9.93 14.30
CA ASP A 150 0.38 -11.19 13.56
C ASP A 150 1.78 -11.57 13.04
N ASP A 151 2.50 -12.42 13.78
CA ASP A 151 3.92 -12.73 13.51
C ASP A 151 4.08 -13.76 12.39
N ASP A 152 3.04 -14.57 12.12
CA ASP A 152 3.07 -15.59 11.08
C ASP A 152 2.25 -15.28 9.81
N GLY A 153 1.53 -14.15 9.81
CA GLY A 153 0.91 -13.52 8.66
C GLY A 153 -0.41 -14.13 8.22
N ASP A 154 -1.09 -14.88 9.09
CA ASP A 154 -2.32 -15.60 8.75
C ASP A 154 -3.62 -14.80 9.01
N LEU A 155 -3.47 -13.53 9.44
CA LEU A 155 -4.50 -12.56 9.85
C LEU A 155 -5.10 -12.79 11.24
N LEU A 156 -4.49 -13.66 12.05
CA LEU A 156 -4.84 -13.87 13.43
C LEU A 156 -3.71 -13.33 14.32
N ILE A 157 -4.08 -12.69 15.42
CA ILE A 157 -3.12 -12.02 16.32
C ILE A 157 -3.17 -12.72 17.68
N ASP A 158 -2.00 -13.02 18.24
CA ASP A 158 -1.83 -13.60 19.58
C ASP A 158 -2.76 -14.82 19.79
N CYS A 159 -3.60 -14.80 20.84
CA CYS A 159 -4.50 -15.90 21.18
C CYS A 159 -5.67 -16.09 20.20
N ALA A 160 -5.87 -15.17 19.26
CA ALA A 160 -6.78 -15.43 18.15
C ALA A 160 -6.16 -16.39 17.12
N ASP A 161 -4.84 -16.56 17.17
CA ASP A 161 -4.09 -17.42 16.26
C ASP A 161 -4.14 -18.90 16.65
N SER A 162 -4.23 -19.76 15.63
CA SER A 162 -4.38 -21.20 15.83
C SER A 162 -3.08 -21.89 16.26
N ASN A 163 -1.93 -21.30 15.96
CA ASN A 163 -0.61 -21.75 16.39
C ASN A 163 -0.36 -21.41 17.88
N CYS A 164 -1.10 -20.46 18.45
CA CYS A 164 -1.10 -20.13 19.89
C CYS A 164 -1.98 -21.02 20.77
N SER A 165 -2.69 -21.99 20.18
CA SER A 165 -3.63 -22.88 20.90
C SER A 165 -3.02 -23.71 22.05
N MET A 166 -1.69 -23.78 22.15
CA MET A 166 -0.96 -24.49 23.20
C MET A 166 0.06 -23.59 23.93
N ASP A 167 0.13 -22.30 23.59
CA ASP A 167 1.07 -21.38 24.21
C ASP A 167 0.58 -20.99 25.62
N PRO A 168 1.40 -21.08 26.68
CA PRO A 168 1.00 -20.76 28.07
C PRO A 168 0.48 -19.33 28.31
N ALA A 169 0.67 -18.41 27.38
CA ALA A 169 0.09 -17.07 27.45
C ALA A 169 -1.37 -17.02 26.96
N CYS A 170 -1.77 -17.97 26.13
CA CYS A 170 -3.13 -18.11 25.58
C CYS A 170 -3.89 -19.33 26.14
N ALA A 171 -3.15 -20.36 26.54
CA ALA A 171 -3.55 -21.36 27.51
C ALA A 171 -3.27 -20.75 28.89
N GLY A 172 -4.13 -19.82 29.30
CA GLY A 172 -3.93 -19.13 30.56
C GLY A 172 -3.91 -20.12 31.72
N PHE A 173 -3.27 -19.71 32.81
CA PHE A 173 -3.26 -20.50 34.02
C PHE A 173 -4.70 -20.64 34.55
N GLU A 174 -5.28 -21.81 34.33
CA GLU A 174 -6.58 -22.14 34.89
C GLU A 174 -6.47 -22.60 36.34
N VAL A 175 -7.26 -21.96 37.20
CA VAL A 175 -7.50 -22.47 38.55
C VAL A 175 -8.54 -23.57 38.42
N CYS A 176 -8.08 -24.82 38.27
CA CYS A 176 -8.90 -26.00 37.96
C CYS A 176 -9.98 -26.41 38.99
N ASN A 177 -10.39 -25.54 39.92
CA ASN A 177 -11.39 -25.83 40.94
C ASN A 177 -12.09 -24.60 41.55
N ASP A 178 -12.11 -23.44 40.91
CA ASP A 178 -12.77 -22.24 41.44
C ASP A 178 -14.05 -21.81 40.68
N GLY A 179 -14.40 -22.52 39.59
CA GLY A 179 -15.62 -22.30 38.84
C GLY A 179 -15.63 -21.00 38.04
N ILE A 180 -14.45 -20.42 37.81
CA ILE A 180 -14.23 -19.23 37.00
C ILE A 180 -13.43 -19.65 35.76
N ASP A 181 -13.74 -19.01 34.65
CA ASP A 181 -12.95 -19.02 33.42
C ASP A 181 -11.83 -17.99 33.60
N ASN A 182 -10.67 -18.44 34.10
CA ASN A 182 -9.55 -17.60 34.50
C ASN A 182 -8.66 -17.21 33.32
N ASP A 183 -8.72 -17.95 32.23
CA ASP A 183 -8.01 -17.70 30.97
C ASP A 183 -8.91 -17.11 29.87
N GLY A 184 -10.22 -17.17 30.03
CA GLY A 184 -11.19 -16.51 29.17
C GLY A 184 -11.51 -17.29 27.89
N ASP A 185 -11.18 -18.58 27.83
CA ASP A 185 -11.37 -19.43 26.64
C ASP A 185 -12.81 -20.00 26.52
N GLY A 186 -13.66 -19.75 27.53
CA GLY A 186 -15.06 -20.16 27.58
C GLY A 186 -15.28 -21.53 28.22
N PHE A 187 -14.24 -22.20 28.69
CA PHE A 187 -14.29 -23.42 29.47
C PHE A 187 -13.91 -23.14 30.93
N ILE A 188 -14.45 -23.92 31.87
CA ILE A 188 -14.17 -23.75 33.30
C ILE A 188 -13.66 -25.05 33.91
N ASP A 189 -12.73 -24.93 34.87
CA ASP A 189 -12.18 -26.03 35.67
C ASP A 189 -11.78 -27.27 34.83
N CYS A 190 -12.21 -28.48 35.22
CA CYS A 190 -11.87 -29.72 34.50
C CYS A 190 -12.55 -29.88 33.13
N MET A 191 -13.37 -28.92 32.69
CA MET A 191 -13.85 -28.87 31.30
C MET A 191 -12.90 -28.10 30.40
N ASP A 192 -11.95 -27.38 30.98
CA ASP A 192 -10.88 -26.69 30.29
C ASP A 192 -9.70 -27.64 29.93
N GLY A 193 -9.04 -27.36 28.80
CA GLY A 193 -7.93 -28.13 28.25
C GLY A 193 -6.63 -28.01 29.05
N ALA A 194 -6.34 -26.85 29.63
CA ALA A 194 -5.20 -26.61 30.50
C ALA A 194 -5.29 -27.41 31.81
N CYS A 195 -6.49 -27.82 32.22
CA CYS A 195 -6.73 -28.64 33.41
C CYS A 195 -6.64 -30.17 33.20
N GLN A 196 -6.40 -30.67 31.98
CA GLN A 196 -6.38 -32.12 31.71
C GLN A 196 -5.28 -32.89 32.45
N ALA A 197 -4.17 -32.23 32.79
CA ALA A 197 -3.08 -32.83 33.54
C ALA A 197 -3.18 -32.57 35.05
N ASP A 198 -4.19 -31.83 35.51
CA ASP A 198 -4.33 -31.50 36.92
C ASP A 198 -4.82 -32.70 37.74
N SER A 199 -4.18 -32.94 38.88
CA SER A 199 -4.54 -34.00 39.83
C SER A 199 -5.94 -33.84 40.44
N ARG A 200 -6.52 -32.63 40.37
CA ARG A 200 -7.92 -32.33 40.73
C ARG A 200 -8.89 -32.85 39.66
N CYS A 201 -8.40 -33.13 38.44
CA CYS A 201 -9.17 -33.56 37.28
C CYS A 201 -8.87 -35.01 36.83
N THR A 202 -7.94 -35.73 37.48
CA THR A 202 -7.58 -37.13 37.12
C THR A 202 -7.41 -38.07 38.34
N PRO A 203 -7.72 -39.39 38.25
CA PRO A 203 -8.60 -40.10 37.33
C PRO A 203 -9.93 -40.51 38.01
N PHE A 204 -10.99 -40.64 37.20
CA PHE A 204 -12.27 -41.28 37.54
C PHE A 204 -12.12 -42.49 38.50
N SER A 205 -12.24 -42.21 39.80
CA SER A 205 -12.47 -43.15 40.90
C SER A 205 -13.04 -42.30 42.03
N SER A 206 -14.35 -42.09 42.11
CA SER A 206 -15.35 -43.10 42.43
C SER A 206 -16.75 -42.45 42.50
N PRO A 207 -17.82 -43.25 42.62
CA PRO A 207 -19.19 -42.86 42.28
C PRO A 207 -19.83 -41.99 43.36
N GLY A 208 -20.47 -40.88 42.95
CA GLY A 208 -21.36 -40.11 43.83
C GLY A 208 -20.85 -38.75 44.33
N GLY A 209 -19.80 -38.19 43.73
CA GLY A 209 -19.40 -36.80 43.99
C GLY A 209 -20.32 -35.82 43.27
N SER A 210 -21.22 -35.19 44.01
CA SER A 210 -21.98 -34.03 43.53
C SER A 210 -21.03 -32.83 43.50
N ILE A 211 -20.84 -32.25 42.31
CA ILE A 211 -20.25 -30.92 42.16
C ILE A 211 -21.18 -29.90 42.83
N PRO A 212 -20.72 -29.10 43.81
CA PRO A 212 -21.50 -28.00 44.36
C PRO A 212 -21.48 -26.86 43.34
N GLY A 213 -22.49 -26.79 42.48
CA GLY A 213 -22.61 -25.67 41.55
C GLY A 213 -23.48 -25.89 40.31
N GLN A 214 -23.97 -27.11 40.05
CA GLN A 214 -24.81 -27.35 38.88
C GLN A 214 -26.27 -26.92 39.12
N LEU A 215 -26.56 -25.63 38.92
CA LEU A 215 -27.89 -25.22 38.51
C LEU A 215 -27.99 -25.40 36.99
N CYS A 216 -28.59 -26.51 36.55
CA CYS A 216 -29.14 -26.56 35.20
C CYS A 216 -30.09 -25.36 35.01
N PRO A 217 -29.97 -24.55 33.94
CA PRO A 217 -30.96 -23.52 33.67
C PRO A 217 -32.35 -24.17 33.57
N THR A 218 -33.31 -23.64 34.33
CA THR A 218 -34.59 -24.25 34.68
C THR A 218 -35.65 -24.23 33.56
N TRP A 219 -35.27 -24.40 32.29
CA TRP A 219 -36.23 -24.35 31.17
C TRP A 219 -36.37 -25.65 30.36
N LEU A 220 -35.88 -26.79 30.86
CA LEU A 220 -36.13 -28.10 30.24
C LEU A 220 -36.49 -29.17 31.29
N PRO A 221 -37.56 -29.98 31.09
CA PRO A 221 -37.79 -31.18 31.89
C PRO A 221 -36.78 -32.27 31.50
N ALA A 222 -36.13 -32.85 32.52
CA ALA A 222 -35.02 -33.83 32.52
C ALA A 222 -35.21 -35.13 31.68
N PRO A 223 -34.18 -36.01 31.49
CA PRO A 223 -32.79 -35.95 31.96
C PRO A 223 -31.71 -36.07 30.85
N CYS A 224 -30.60 -35.34 30.98
CA CYS A 224 -29.39 -35.63 30.20
C CYS A 224 -28.59 -36.73 30.91
N ASN A 225 -28.88 -37.99 30.59
CA ASN A 225 -27.97 -39.11 30.84
C ASN A 225 -27.01 -39.19 29.65
N ILE A 226 -25.79 -38.67 29.77
CA ILE A 226 -24.75 -38.94 28.78
C ILE A 226 -23.95 -40.13 29.28
N GLY A 227 -24.41 -41.31 28.89
CA GLY A 227 -23.79 -42.57 29.21
C GLY A 227 -24.54 -43.74 28.60
N ARG A 228 -24.66 -43.77 27.26
CA ARG A 228 -24.54 -44.98 26.42
C ARG A 228 -24.83 -44.70 24.94
N THR A 229 -24.12 -45.47 24.14
CA THR A 229 -24.12 -45.63 22.68
C THR A 229 -25.51 -45.77 22.05
N ALA A 230 -25.61 -45.28 20.82
CA ALA A 230 -26.75 -45.36 19.93
C ALA A 230 -27.41 -46.73 19.85
N GLN A 231 -28.75 -46.75 19.74
CA GLN A 231 -29.55 -47.49 18.75
C GLN A 231 -31.04 -47.16 18.97
N VAL A 232 -31.84 -47.32 17.91
CA VAL A 232 -33.31 -47.31 17.85
C VAL A 232 -33.96 -45.98 17.46
N THR A 233 -34.20 -45.89 16.15
CA THR A 233 -35.32 -45.23 15.46
C THR A 233 -36.56 -45.04 16.32
N LEU A 234 -37.08 -43.82 16.44
CA LEU A 234 -38.53 -43.54 16.42
C LEU A 234 -38.82 -42.04 16.29
N THR A 235 -39.59 -41.76 15.25
CA THR A 235 -40.32 -40.53 14.88
C THR A 235 -41.03 -39.81 16.02
N CYS A 236 -40.92 -38.48 16.05
CA CYS A 236 -42.02 -37.59 16.43
C CYS A 236 -42.03 -36.35 15.52
N LYS A 237 -43.09 -36.22 14.71
CA LYS A 237 -43.54 -34.99 14.03
C LYS A 237 -44.61 -34.29 14.91
N PRO A 238 -45.01 -33.06 14.60
CA PRO A 238 -45.08 -31.91 15.51
C PRO A 238 -46.33 -31.89 16.40
N ILE A 239 -46.21 -31.35 17.62
CA ILE A 239 -47.38 -30.83 18.34
C ILE A 239 -47.32 -29.29 18.31
N ASP A 240 -48.39 -28.80 17.70
CA ASP A 240 -48.82 -27.44 17.41
C ASP A 240 -48.81 -26.52 18.65
N LEU A 241 -48.33 -25.28 18.46
CA LEU A 241 -48.60 -24.18 19.38
C LEU A 241 -50.03 -23.72 19.15
N SER A 242 -50.90 -23.89 20.14
CA SER A 242 -52.16 -23.14 20.21
C SER A 242 -52.32 -22.54 21.60
N CYS A 243 -52.39 -21.22 21.62
CA CYS A 243 -52.68 -20.34 22.74
C CYS A 243 -53.97 -20.71 23.49
N TYR A 244 -53.98 -20.50 24.82
CA TYR A 244 -54.91 -19.61 25.56
C TYR A 244 -54.30 -19.25 26.91
#